data_AF-A0A2X3BSK6-F1
#
_entry.id   AF-A0A2X3BSK6-F1
#
_cell.length_a   1.000
_cell.length_b   1.000
_cell.length_c   1.000
_cell.angle_alpha   90.00
_cell.angle_beta   90.00
_cell.angle_gamma   90.00
#
_symmetry.space_group_name_H-M   'P 1'
#
loop_
_entity.id
_entity.type
_entity.pdbx_description
1 polymer ?
#
loop_
_entity_poly.entity_id
_entity_poly.type
_entity_poly.pdbx_seq_one_letter_code
_entity_poly.pdbx_strand_id
1 'polypeptide(L)'
;MKTIKTHIKDKLRPLYRKFQQIAGQIDFVPSGHFYSPIANDFEINEGIANLKTNPNDLLGINLNLHTQLEMLQIFERFYKELPFSEEKQSDLRYYFNNQSYCHSDGICLYSMIRYLRPKRIIEIGSGFSSCLMHDVNDLFFGGGGGANLTSLQSHI
;
A
#
# COMPACT_ATOMS: atom_id res chain seq x y z
N MET A 1 9.40 -28.64 33.44
CA MET A 1 8.41 -27.55 33.61
C MET A 1 8.35 -26.54 32.44
N LYS A 2 9.36 -26.42 31.57
CA LYS A 2 9.34 -25.53 30.38
C LYS A 2 8.48 -26.07 29.21
N THR A 3 8.40 -27.39 29.02
CA THR A 3 7.78 -28.03 27.84
C THR A 3 6.25 -27.97 27.82
N ILE A 4 5.61 -28.03 29.00
CA ILE A 4 4.13 -28.02 29.13
C ILE A 4 3.57 -26.62 28.84
N LYS A 5 4.26 -25.55 29.27
CA LYS A 5 3.83 -24.17 29.01
C LYS A 5 3.83 -23.80 27.53
N THR A 6 4.82 -24.28 26.76
CA THR A 6 4.91 -24.04 25.30
C THR A 6 3.76 -24.73 24.57
N HIS A 7 3.49 -25.99 24.92
CA HIS A 7 2.45 -26.80 24.29
C HIS A 7 1.02 -26.28 24.54
N ILE A 8 0.78 -25.72 25.73
CA ILE A 8 -0.49 -25.06 26.07
C ILE A 8 -0.61 -23.73 25.31
N LYS A 9 0.48 -22.96 25.19
CA LYS A 9 0.50 -21.69 24.44
C LYS A 9 0.16 -21.91 22.96
N ASP A 10 0.69 -22.96 22.34
CA ASP A 10 0.43 -23.30 20.93
C ASP A 10 -1.03 -23.72 20.68
N LYS A 11 -1.68 -24.39 21.64
CA LYS A 11 -3.11 -24.76 21.56
C LYS A 11 -4.06 -23.61 21.86
N LEU A 12 -3.66 -22.64 22.70
CA LEU A 12 -4.49 -21.49 23.06
C LEU A 12 -4.38 -20.34 22.06
N ARG A 13 -3.26 -20.23 21.33
CA ARG A 13 -3.03 -19.18 20.33
C ARG A 13 -4.12 -19.09 19.24
N PRO A 14 -4.63 -20.20 18.66
CA PRO A 14 -5.70 -20.14 17.66
C PRO A 14 -7.02 -19.61 18.25
N LEU A 15 -7.37 -20.05 19.47
CA LEU A 15 -8.58 -19.63 20.16
C LEU A 15 -8.52 -18.15 20.55
N TYR A 16 -7.36 -17.71 21.05
CA TYR A 16 -7.09 -16.31 21.37
C TYR A 16 -7.17 -15.41 20.13
N ARG A 17 -6.58 -15.82 19.00
CA ARG A 17 -6.70 -15.11 17.72
C ARG A 17 -8.15 -15.03 17.21
N LYS A 18 -8.91 -16.12 17.37
CA LYS A 18 -10.33 -16.16 17.00
C LYS A 18 -11.17 -15.22 17.88
N PHE A 19 -10.85 -15.11 19.17
CA PHE A 19 -11.47 -14.13 20.06
C PHE A 19 -11.08 -12.69 19.71
N GLN A 20 -9.81 -12.42 19.38
CA GLN A 20 -9.38 -11.08 18.93
C GLN A 20 -10.09 -10.64 17.64
N GLN A 21 -10.28 -11.56 16.68
CA GLN A 21 -11.07 -11.31 15.46
C GLN A 21 -12.53 -10.95 15.75
N ILE A 22 -13.13 -11.52 16.80
CA ILE A 22 -14.53 -11.27 17.17
C ILE A 22 -14.67 -10.00 18.02
N ALA A 23 -13.69 -9.70 18.88
CA ALA A 23 -13.85 -8.75 19.98
C ALA A 23 -13.21 -7.36 19.75
N GLY A 24 -12.48 -7.11 18.66
CA GLY A 24 -12.01 -5.73 18.44
C GLY A 24 -11.01 -5.43 17.33
N GLN A 25 -10.55 -6.41 16.53
CA GLN A 25 -9.60 -6.13 15.44
C GLN A 25 -10.16 -6.53 14.08
N ILE A 26 -10.51 -5.54 13.25
CA ILE A 26 -11.00 -5.69 11.86
C ILE A 26 -9.80 -5.68 10.89
N ASP A 27 -8.67 -6.31 11.27
CA ASP A 27 -7.46 -6.33 10.45
C ASP A 27 -7.28 -7.69 9.79
N PHE A 28 -6.63 -7.70 8.62
CA PHE A 28 -6.28 -8.90 7.85
C PHE A 28 -5.50 -9.93 8.70
N VAL A 29 -4.69 -9.46 9.66
CA VAL A 29 -3.91 -10.27 10.61
C VAL A 29 -3.88 -9.61 12.00
N PRO A 30 -3.65 -10.38 13.09
CA PRO A 30 -3.58 -9.82 14.45
C PRO A 30 -2.41 -8.84 14.63
N SER A 31 -2.52 -7.90 15.59
CA SER A 31 -1.41 -7.03 15.99
C SER A 31 -0.11 -7.79 16.27
N GLY A 32 1.01 -7.21 15.86
CA GLY A 32 2.35 -7.81 15.96
C GLY A 32 2.62 -8.92 14.95
N HIS A 33 1.67 -9.23 14.05
CA HIS A 33 1.99 -10.00 12.86
C HIS A 33 2.77 -9.13 11.87
N PHE A 34 3.68 -9.72 11.08
CA PHE A 34 4.49 -8.99 10.09
C PHE A 34 3.66 -8.17 9.09
N TYR A 35 2.45 -8.63 8.74
CA TYR A 35 1.51 -7.91 7.86
C TYR A 35 0.50 -7.02 8.60
N SER A 36 0.62 -6.88 9.92
CA SER A 36 -0.24 -5.97 10.69
C SER A 36 0.39 -4.58 10.69
N PRO A 37 -0.38 -3.52 10.40
CA PRO A 37 0.11 -2.15 10.60
C PRO A 37 0.24 -1.78 12.08
N ILE A 38 -0.33 -2.59 12.99
CA ILE A 38 -0.33 -2.36 14.43
C ILE A 38 0.67 -3.32 15.07
N ALA A 39 1.70 -2.76 15.72
CA ALA A 39 2.64 -3.52 16.54
C ALA A 39 1.94 -4.20 17.74
N ASN A 40 2.57 -5.19 18.37
CA ASN A 40 1.98 -5.77 19.58
C ASN A 40 2.14 -4.84 20.81
N ASP A 41 1.31 -5.05 21.83
CA ASP A 41 1.31 -4.21 23.04
C ASP A 41 2.67 -4.11 23.72
N PHE A 42 3.46 -5.18 23.71
CA PHE A 42 4.80 -5.16 24.31
C PHE A 42 5.73 -4.22 23.54
N GLU A 43 5.76 -4.33 22.21
CA GLU A 43 6.57 -3.47 21.32
C GLU A 43 6.14 -1.99 21.41
N ILE A 44 4.83 -1.72 21.47
CA ILE A 44 4.30 -0.35 21.63
C ILE A 44 4.79 0.25 22.95
N ASN A 45 4.63 -0.48 24.06
CA ASN A 45 5.03 0.00 25.38
C ASN A 45 6.55 0.21 25.47
N GLU A 46 7.34 -0.73 24.91
CA GLU A 46 8.80 -0.61 24.85
C GLU A 46 9.22 0.62 24.02
N GLY A 47 8.60 0.83 22.86
CA GLY A 47 8.88 1.97 21.98
C GLY A 47 8.56 3.32 22.64
N ILE A 48 7.42 3.42 23.34
CA ILE A 48 7.05 4.62 24.10
C ILE A 48 8.02 4.87 25.27
N ALA A 49 8.39 3.83 26.02
CA ALA A 49 9.29 3.96 27.15
C ALA A 49 10.71 4.39 26.74
N ASN A 50 11.15 4.01 25.54
CA ASN A 50 12.48 4.32 25.02
C ASN A 50 12.49 5.47 24.00
N LEU A 51 11.40 6.23 23.89
CA LEU A 51 11.23 7.29 22.92
C LEU A 51 12.24 8.42 23.17
N LYS A 52 13.18 8.62 22.23
CA LYS A 52 14.24 9.65 22.36
C LYS A 52 13.89 10.98 21.69
N THR A 53 12.89 10.98 20.81
CA THR A 53 12.48 12.12 19.99
C THR A 53 10.97 12.23 19.99
N ASN A 54 10.45 13.45 19.84
CA ASN A 54 9.03 13.64 19.63
C ASN A 54 8.62 12.94 18.32
N PRO A 55 7.56 12.12 18.28
CA PRO A 55 7.11 11.46 17.05
C PRO A 55 6.72 12.46 15.95
N ASN A 56 6.37 13.69 16.35
CA ASN A 56 6.06 14.76 15.42
C ASN A 56 7.32 15.40 14.80
N ASP A 57 8.49 15.19 15.41
CA ASP A 57 9.77 15.74 14.95
C ASP A 57 10.53 14.69 14.13
N LEU A 58 10.11 14.50 12.87
CA LEU A 58 10.84 13.65 11.93
C LEU A 58 12.13 14.35 11.47
N LEU A 59 13.20 14.17 12.25
CA LEU A 59 14.50 14.79 11.99
C LEU A 59 15.00 14.46 10.58
N GLY A 60 15.26 15.49 9.78
CA GLY A 60 15.76 15.36 8.40
C GLY A 60 14.69 15.02 7.36
N ILE A 61 13.42 14.88 7.76
CA ILE A 61 12.31 14.60 6.84
C ILE A 61 11.34 15.78 6.87
N ASN A 62 11.32 16.58 5.81
CA ASN A 62 10.25 17.53 5.59
C ASN A 62 9.05 16.78 4.97
N LEU A 63 8.00 16.55 5.75
CA LEU A 63 6.77 15.90 5.26
C LEU A 63 6.06 16.73 4.17
N ASN A 64 6.23 18.06 4.16
CA ASN A 64 5.56 18.95 3.21
C ASN A 64 4.03 18.71 3.10
N LEU A 65 3.37 18.51 4.24
CA LEU A 65 1.97 18.10 4.34
C LEU A 65 1.02 19.03 3.57
N HIS A 66 1.29 20.33 3.61
CA HIS A 66 0.46 21.32 2.91
C HIS A 66 0.42 21.05 1.40
N THR A 67 1.57 20.88 0.75
CA THR A 67 1.63 20.57 -0.69
C THR A 67 1.04 19.20 -1.02
N GLN A 68 1.15 18.21 -0.12
CA GLN A 68 0.49 16.92 -0.32
C GLN A 68 -1.04 17.07 -0.37
N LEU A 69 -1.62 17.88 0.53
CA LEU A 69 -3.07 18.15 0.54
C LEU A 69 -3.53 18.94 -0.70
N GLU A 70 -2.73 19.90 -1.15
CA GLU A 70 -2.98 20.61 -2.41
C GLU A 70 -2.95 19.67 -3.62
N MET A 71 -2.00 18.72 -3.66
CA MET A 71 -1.95 17.70 -4.71
C MET A 71 -3.21 16.84 -4.77
N LEU A 72 -3.83 16.52 -3.62
CA LEU A 72 -5.09 15.75 -3.61
C LEU A 72 -6.23 16.50 -4.30
N GLN A 73 -6.29 17.83 -4.19
CA GLN A 73 -7.28 18.63 -4.91
C GLN A 73 -7.06 18.60 -6.43
N ILE A 74 -5.81 18.50 -6.86
CA ILE A 74 -5.48 18.31 -8.28
C ILE A 74 -5.90 16.91 -8.72
N PHE A 75 -5.64 15.88 -7.91
CA PHE A 75 -5.96 14.49 -8.21
C PHE A 75 -7.46 14.25 -8.35
N GLU A 76 -8.31 15.01 -7.65
CA GLU A 76 -9.77 14.95 -7.80
C GLU A 76 -10.22 15.12 -9.27
N ARG A 77 -9.49 15.92 -10.06
CA ARG A 77 -9.80 16.13 -11.48
C ARG A 77 -9.57 14.85 -12.28
N PHE A 78 -8.44 14.19 -12.04
CA PHE A 78 -8.09 12.93 -12.71
C PHE A 78 -8.97 11.78 -12.23
N TYR A 79 -9.37 11.76 -10.96
CA TYR A 79 -10.27 10.75 -10.43
C TYR A 79 -11.56 10.61 -11.26
N LYS A 80 -12.12 11.73 -11.74
CA LYS A 80 -13.33 11.75 -12.59
C LYS A 80 -13.12 11.14 -13.97
N GLU A 81 -11.87 10.98 -14.40
CA GLU A 81 -11.46 10.43 -15.70
C GLU A 81 -10.88 9.00 -15.58
N LEU A 82 -10.95 8.37 -14.41
CA LEU A 82 -10.44 7.02 -14.19
C LEU A 82 -11.13 6.03 -15.15
N PRO A 83 -10.38 5.30 -15.99
CA PRO A 83 -10.97 4.37 -16.95
C PRO A 83 -11.29 3.00 -16.34
N PHE A 84 -10.85 2.75 -15.11
CA PHE A 84 -10.85 1.41 -14.50
C PHE A 84 -12.15 1.11 -13.76
N SER A 85 -12.60 -0.14 -13.84
CA SER A 85 -13.73 -0.68 -13.08
C SER A 85 -13.28 -1.66 -11.99
N GLU A 86 -14.23 -2.07 -11.14
CA GLU A 86 -14.01 -3.12 -10.14
C GLU A 86 -13.50 -4.40 -10.77
N GLU A 87 -14.21 -4.90 -11.76
CA GLU A 87 -13.87 -6.14 -12.46
C GLU A 87 -13.08 -5.88 -13.74
N LYS A 88 -12.36 -6.92 -14.19
CA LYS A 88 -11.56 -6.88 -15.41
C LYS A 88 -12.40 -6.61 -16.65
N GLN A 89 -11.95 -5.65 -17.47
CA GLN A 89 -12.50 -5.38 -18.81
C GLN A 89 -11.63 -6.02 -19.89
N SER A 90 -12.18 -6.25 -21.09
CA SER A 90 -11.44 -6.88 -22.19
C SER A 90 -10.25 -6.04 -22.67
N ASP A 91 -10.41 -4.72 -22.63
CA ASP A 91 -9.50 -3.77 -23.28
C ASP A 91 -8.50 -3.15 -22.29
N LEU A 92 -8.60 -3.51 -21.00
CA LEU A 92 -7.75 -3.01 -19.92
C LEU A 92 -7.09 -4.15 -19.17
N ARG A 93 -5.83 -3.93 -18.79
CA ARG A 93 -5.02 -4.88 -18.03
C ARG A 93 -5.31 -4.72 -16.52
N TYR A 94 -5.51 -3.50 -16.06
CA TYR A 94 -5.77 -3.15 -14.67
C TYR A 94 -7.27 -3.09 -14.34
N TYR A 95 -7.61 -3.45 -13.09
CA TYR A 95 -8.96 -3.39 -12.51
C TYR A 95 -8.84 -3.33 -10.97
N PHE A 96 -9.82 -2.77 -10.26
CA PHE A 96 -9.68 -2.48 -8.83
C PHE A 96 -9.75 -3.71 -7.91
N ASN A 97 -10.57 -4.71 -8.25
CA ASN A 97 -10.72 -5.93 -7.48
C ASN A 97 -9.55 -6.91 -7.71
N ASN A 98 -8.33 -6.41 -7.52
CA ASN A 98 -7.11 -7.19 -7.56
C ASN A 98 -6.52 -7.35 -6.15
N GLN A 99 -5.67 -8.36 -5.97
CA GLN A 99 -5.22 -8.77 -4.63
C GLN A 99 -4.03 -7.97 -4.08
N SER A 100 -3.43 -7.05 -4.85
CA SER A 100 -2.08 -6.55 -4.54
C SER A 100 -1.87 -5.05 -4.72
N TYR A 101 -2.64 -4.37 -5.58
CA TYR A 101 -2.50 -2.95 -5.89
C TYR A 101 -3.89 -2.39 -6.24
N CYS A 102 -4.78 -2.34 -5.26
CA CYS A 102 -6.21 -2.07 -5.47
C CYS A 102 -6.52 -0.57 -5.44
N HIS A 103 -7.75 -0.19 -5.03
CA HIS A 103 -8.34 1.15 -5.10
C HIS A 103 -7.37 2.30 -4.86
N SER A 104 -7.00 2.58 -3.61
CA SER A 104 -6.24 3.78 -3.25
C SER A 104 -4.87 3.84 -3.92
N ASP A 105 -4.18 2.71 -4.01
CA ASP A 105 -2.86 2.62 -4.64
C ASP A 105 -2.94 2.93 -6.14
N GLY A 106 -3.88 2.29 -6.84
CA GLY A 106 -4.09 2.51 -8.26
C GLY A 106 -4.56 3.94 -8.57
N ILE A 107 -5.49 4.48 -7.78
CA ILE A 107 -5.99 5.85 -7.92
C ILE A 107 -4.84 6.85 -7.79
N CYS A 108 -3.97 6.67 -6.78
CA CYS A 108 -2.84 7.55 -6.55
C CYS A 108 -1.83 7.46 -7.70
N LEU A 109 -1.43 6.25 -8.11
CA LEU A 109 -0.46 6.06 -9.19
C LEU A 109 -0.96 6.63 -10.52
N TYR A 110 -2.21 6.36 -10.88
CA TYR A 110 -2.87 6.93 -12.05
C TYR A 110 -2.80 8.46 -12.02
N SER A 111 -3.19 9.07 -10.90
CA SER A 111 -3.24 10.53 -10.77
C SER A 111 -1.85 11.16 -10.83
N MET A 112 -0.85 10.53 -10.20
CA MET A 112 0.55 10.95 -10.28
C MET A 112 1.06 10.94 -11.72
N ILE A 113 0.78 9.87 -12.47
CA ILE A 113 1.21 9.74 -13.87
C ILE A 113 0.52 10.80 -14.75
N ARG A 114 -0.79 10.99 -14.59
CA ARG A 114 -1.57 12.01 -15.34
C ARG A 114 -1.11 13.44 -15.01
N TYR A 115 -0.76 13.71 -13.76
CA TYR A 115 -0.27 15.01 -13.29
C TYR A 115 1.15 15.31 -13.75
N LEU A 116 2.11 14.43 -13.44
CA LEU A 116 3.53 14.66 -13.66
C LEU A 116 3.96 14.43 -15.12
N ARG A 117 3.21 13.58 -15.85
CA ARG A 117 3.54 13.15 -17.22
C ARG A 117 5.02 12.73 -17.35
N PRO A 118 5.49 11.79 -16.50
CA PRO A 118 6.91 11.48 -16.44
C PRO A 118 7.41 10.89 -17.76
N LYS A 119 8.62 11.25 -18.17
CA LYS A 119 9.26 10.64 -19.36
C LYS A 119 9.75 9.21 -19.10
N ARG A 120 9.92 8.83 -17.83
CA ARG A 120 10.45 7.53 -17.42
C ARG A 120 9.90 7.16 -16.04
N ILE A 121 9.53 5.89 -15.88
CA ILE A 121 9.15 5.30 -14.59
C ILE A 121 9.99 4.05 -14.37
N ILE A 122 10.61 3.96 -13.19
CA ILE A 122 11.36 2.78 -12.74
C ILE A 122 10.56 2.14 -11.62
N GLU A 123 10.15 0.90 -11.82
CA GLU A 123 9.42 0.08 -10.86
C GLU A 123 10.38 -0.91 -10.22
N ILE A 124 10.41 -0.96 -8.89
CA ILE A 124 11.10 -2.03 -8.15
C ILE A 124 10.03 -3.03 -7.72
N GLY A 125 10.01 -4.19 -8.37
CA GLY A 125 8.90 -5.14 -8.39
C GLY A 125 8.21 -5.18 -9.76
N SER A 126 7.11 -5.93 -9.82
CA SER A 126 6.21 -6.02 -10.99
C SER A 126 4.83 -6.47 -10.53
N GLY A 127 3.81 -6.27 -11.36
CA GLY A 127 2.46 -6.78 -11.10
C GLY A 127 1.35 -5.85 -11.58
N PHE A 128 0.34 -5.64 -10.73
CA PHE A 128 -0.84 -4.84 -11.08
C PHE A 128 -0.52 -3.35 -11.28
N SER A 129 0.47 -2.80 -10.58
CA SER A 129 1.01 -1.48 -10.86
C SER A 129 1.54 -1.37 -12.31
N SER A 130 2.24 -2.40 -12.82
CA SER A 130 2.70 -2.45 -14.21
C SER A 130 1.53 -2.41 -15.19
N CYS A 131 0.47 -3.19 -14.95
CA CYS A 131 -0.76 -3.17 -15.76
C CYS A 131 -1.34 -1.76 -15.85
N LEU A 132 -1.46 -1.06 -14.72
CA LEU A 132 -1.96 0.30 -14.67
C LEU A 132 -1.07 1.26 -15.48
N MET A 133 0.25 1.21 -15.28
CA MET A 133 1.18 2.09 -15.98
C MET A 133 1.10 1.93 -17.50
N HIS A 134 0.99 0.68 -17.99
CA HIS A 134 0.83 0.41 -19.41
C HIS A 134 -0.52 0.91 -19.94
N ASP A 135 -1.63 0.64 -19.25
CA ASP A 135 -2.95 1.12 -19.68
C ASP A 135 -3.01 2.66 -19.73
N VAL A 136 -2.44 3.34 -18.73
CA VAL A 136 -2.40 4.81 -18.71
C VAL A 136 -1.55 5.37 -19.85
N ASN A 137 -0.41 4.74 -20.15
CA ASN A 137 0.42 5.13 -21.28
C ASN A 137 -0.33 5.04 -22.61
N ASP A 138 -1.01 3.91 -22.83
CA ASP A 138 -1.72 3.65 -24.09
C ASP A 138 -2.91 4.59 -24.26
N LEU A 139 -3.70 4.80 -23.20
CA LEU A 139 -4.92 5.61 -23.24
C LEU A 139 -4.65 7.12 -23.31
N PHE A 140 -3.63 7.62 -22.60
CA PHE A 140 -3.47 9.07 -22.38
C PHE A 140 -2.23 9.68 -23.05
N PHE A 141 -1.27 8.87 -23.49
CA PHE A 141 0.02 9.35 -24.00
C PHE A 141 0.52 8.68 -25.28
N GLY A 142 -0.35 7.98 -26.02
CA GLY A 142 -0.03 7.36 -27.31
C GLY A 142 0.64 8.33 -28.31
N GLY A 143 1.50 7.80 -29.18
CA GLY A 143 2.19 8.58 -30.22
C GLY A 143 3.55 9.18 -29.83
N GLY A 144 4.24 8.61 -28.83
CA GLY A 144 5.59 9.02 -28.42
C GLY A 144 5.67 9.95 -27.20
N GLY A 145 4.52 10.26 -26.58
CA GLY A 145 4.43 11.08 -25.36
C GLY A 145 4.43 10.29 -24.05
N GLY A 146 4.37 8.96 -24.11
CA GLY A 146 4.29 8.07 -22.94
C GLY A 146 5.61 7.90 -22.19
N ALA A 147 5.51 7.44 -20.94
CA ALA A 147 6.67 7.17 -20.12
C ALA A 147 7.40 5.91 -20.60
N ASN A 148 8.74 5.92 -20.61
CA ASN A 148 9.53 4.70 -20.71
C ASN A 148 9.44 3.92 -19.39
N LEU A 149 8.88 2.71 -19.42
CA LEU A 149 8.66 1.88 -18.23
C LEU A 149 9.78 0.83 -18.10
N THR A 150 10.40 0.74 -16.93
CA THR A 150 11.40 -0.29 -16.60
C THR A 150 11.06 -0.93 -15.25
N SER A 151 10.83 -2.24 -15.23
CA SER A 151 10.54 -2.99 -14.01
C SER A 151 11.72 -3.87 -13.61
N LEU A 152 12.09 -3.84 -12.33
CA LEU A 152 13.19 -4.60 -11.74
C LEU A 152 12.63 -5.59 -10.73
N GLN A 153 12.58 -6.87 -11.09
CA GLN A 153 12.07 -7.92 -10.21
C GLN A 153 13.24 -8.72 -9.62
N SER A 154 13.28 -8.84 -8.29
CA SER A 154 14.24 -9.73 -7.63
C SER A 154 13.74 -11.18 -7.71
N HIS A 155 14.53 -12.07 -8.28
CA HIS A 155 14.35 -13.51 -8.14
C HIS A 155 15.04 -13.95 -6.84
N ILE A 156 14.29 -13.98 -5.74
CA ILE A 156 14.73 -14.55 -4.44
C ILE A 156 13.89 -15.79 -4.16
#